data_AF-A0A959B8Q6-F1
#
_entry.id   AF-A0A959B8Q6-F1
#
_cell.length_a   1.000
_cell.length_b   1.000
_cell.length_c   1.000
_cell.angle_alpha   90.00
_cell.angle_beta   90.00
_cell.angle_gamma   90.00
#
_symmetry.space_group_name_H-M   'P 1'
#
loop_
_entity.id
_entity.type
_entity.pdbx_description
1 polymer ?
#
loop_
_entity_poly.entity_id
_entity_poly.type
_entity_poly.pdbx_seq_one_letter_code
_entity_poly.pdbx_strand_id
1 'polypeptide(L)' 'NDKQGFPRGYGDEHYIYPGTDLEYLVRFQNTGNDTAFLVVIRDTLSEFLDIATVRPGAASHPYT' A
#
# COMPACT_ATOMS: atom_id res chain seq x y z
N ASN A 1 -3.96 -11.27 0.95
CA ASN A 1 -3.75 -10.66 2.28
C ASN A 1 -2.28 -10.34 2.42
N ASP A 2 -1.84 -9.31 1.70
CA ASP A 2 -0.45 -8.88 1.69
C ASP A 2 -0.34 -7.43 1.23
N LYS A 3 0.79 -6.81 1.54
CA LYS A 3 1.19 -5.48 1.10
C LYS A 3 2.58 -5.59 0.49
N GLN A 4 2.76 -4.98 -0.68
CA GLN A 4 4.04 -4.94 -1.38
C GLN A 4 4.40 -3.49 -1.73
N GLY A 5 5.61 -3.07 -1.38
CA GLY A 5 6.15 -1.76 -1.73
C GLY A 5 7.09 -1.83 -2.94
N PHE A 6 7.09 -0.75 -3.73
CA PHE A 6 7.97 -0.54 -4.87
C PHE A 6 8.58 0.87 -4.82
N PRO A 7 9.84 1.03 -5.27
CA PRO A 7 10.76 -0.02 -5.68
C PRO A 7 11.22 -0.87 -4.49
N ARG A 8 11.78 -2.06 -4.75
CA ARG A 8 12.38 -2.89 -3.69
C ARG A 8 13.65 -2.27 -3.10
N GLY A 9 14.23 -1.24 -3.71
CA GLY A 9 15.51 -0.69 -3.30
C GLY A 9 16.70 -1.59 -3.68
N TYR A 10 17.90 -1.24 -3.21
CA TYR A 10 19.16 -1.93 -3.47
C TYR A 10 19.85 -2.36 -2.17
N GLY A 11 20.71 -3.38 -2.27
CA GLY A 11 21.34 -4.01 -1.09
C GLY A 11 20.37 -4.87 -0.29
N ASP A 12 20.87 -5.53 0.75
CA ASP A 12 20.05 -6.36 1.65
C ASP A 12 19.15 -5.49 2.54
N GLU A 13 19.53 -4.23 2.73
CA GLU A 13 18.82 -3.23 3.52
C GLU A 13 17.71 -2.52 2.73
N HIS A 14 17.57 -2.79 1.42
CA HIS A 14 16.52 -2.25 0.56
C HIS A 14 16.53 -0.71 0.49
N TYR A 15 17.72 -0.10 0.39
CA TYR A 15 17.87 1.35 0.30
C TYR A 15 17.24 1.91 -0.98
N ILE A 16 16.69 3.13 -0.87
CA ILE A 16 16.11 3.89 -1.98
C ILE A 16 16.74 5.27 -2.03
N TYR A 17 16.82 5.86 -3.21
CA TYR A 17 17.31 7.23 -3.34
C TYR A 17 16.27 8.23 -2.79
N PRO A 18 16.72 9.34 -2.16
CA PRO A 18 15.82 10.41 -1.75
C PRO A 18 14.97 10.94 -2.91
N GLY A 19 13.69 11.20 -2.65
CA GLY A 19 12.75 11.69 -3.66
C GLY A 19 12.25 10.63 -4.65
N THR A 20 12.58 9.34 -4.43
CA THR A 20 11.99 8.25 -5.22
C THR A 20 10.54 8.05 -4.81
N ASP A 21 9.63 8.03 -5.78
CA ASP A 21 8.22 7.71 -5.54
C ASP A 21 8.06 6.28 -5.02
N LEU A 22 7.19 6.12 -4.03
CA LEU A 22 6.83 4.83 -3.46
C LEU A 22 5.44 4.42 -3.91
N GLU A 23 5.35 3.24 -4.50
CA GLU A 23 4.08 2.61 -4.86
C GLU A 23 3.79 1.44 -3.92
N TYR A 24 2.58 1.40 -3.37
CA TYR A 24 2.13 0.33 -2.49
C TYR A 24 0.97 -0.43 -3.12
N LEU A 25 1.18 -1.72 -3.37
CA LEU A 25 0.15 -2.65 -3.80
C LEU A 25 -0.39 -3.40 -2.59
N VAL A 26 -1.68 -3.24 -2.31
CA VAL A 26 -2.38 -3.98 -1.24
C VAL A 26 -3.31 -5.00 -1.87
N ARG A 27 -3.14 -6.27 -1.51
CA ARG A 27 -3.96 -7.39 -1.98
C ARG A 27 -4.70 -8.01 -0.80
N PHE A 28 -6.03 -8.03 -0.88
CA PHE A 28 -6.89 -8.61 0.15
C PHE A 28 -7.80 -9.69 -0.46
N GLN A 29 -8.25 -10.60 0.38
CA GLN A 29 -9.23 -11.61 0.02
C GLN A 29 -10.15 -11.85 1.21
N ASN A 30 -11.46 -11.87 0.96
CA ASN A 30 -12.41 -12.38 1.95
C ASN A 30 -12.25 -13.91 2.02
N THR A 31 -11.65 -14.41 3.10
CA THR A 31 -11.45 -15.85 3.34
C THR A 31 -12.63 -16.48 4.09
N GLY A 32 -13.65 -15.70 4.44
CA GLY A 32 -14.88 -16.20 5.04
C GLY A 32 -15.81 -16.84 4.01
N ASN A 33 -16.82 -17.56 4.49
CA ASN A 33 -17.81 -18.23 3.64
C ASN A 33 -19.04 -17.34 3.34
N ASP A 34 -19.05 -16.10 3.84
CA ASP A 34 -20.12 -15.12 3.70
C ASP A 34 -19.55 -13.76 3.24
N THR A 35 -20.41 -12.85 2.80
CA THR A 35 -20.04 -11.57 2.19
C THR A 35 -19.42 -10.61 3.20
N ALA A 36 -18.25 -10.05 2.85
CA ALA A 36 -17.67 -8.95 3.60
C ALA A 36 -18.37 -7.64 3.21
N PHE A 37 -19.06 -7.02 4.17
CA PHE A 37 -19.78 -5.75 3.95
C PHE A 37 -18.86 -4.53 4.09
N LEU A 38 -17.84 -4.62 4.93
CA LEU A 38 -16.90 -3.54 5.19
C LEU A 38 -15.47 -4.08 5.14
N VAL A 39 -14.67 -3.53 4.24
CA VAL A 39 -13.24 -3.80 4.14
C VAL A 39 -12.50 -2.49 4.41
N VAL A 40 -11.71 -2.45 5.48
CA VAL A 40 -10.90 -1.29 5.85
C VAL A 40 -9.44 -1.63 5.65
N ILE A 41 -8.76 -0.88 4.79
CA ILE A 41 -7.31 -0.93 4.62
C ILE A 41 -6.72 0.24 5.40
N ARG A 42 -5.95 -0.04 6.45
CA ARG A 42 -5.25 0.96 7.26
C ARG A 42 -3.75 0.74 7.16
N ASP A 43 -3.05 1.76 6.70
CA ASP A 43 -1.60 1.76 6.52
C ASP A 43 -0.99 3.00 7.17
N THR A 44 -0.05 2.79 8.09
CA THR A 44 0.63 3.88 8.79
C THR A 44 1.91 4.21 8.03
N LEU A 45 1.95 5.40 7.42
CA LEU A 45 3.13 5.88 6.71
C LEU A 45 4.25 6.28 7.68
N SER A 46 5.49 6.17 7.22
CA SER A 46 6.67 6.64 7.94
C SER A 46 6.65 8.17 8.07
N GLU A 47 7.22 8.69 9.16
CA GLU A 47 7.39 10.14 9.39
C GLU A 47 8.27 10.84 8.35
N PHE A 48 9.06 10.08 7.58
CA PHE A 48 9.90 10.61 6.50
C PHE A 48 9.14 10.85 5.19
N LEU A 49 7.86 10.48 5.13
CA LEU A 49 7.00 10.67 3.96
C LEU A 49 5.99 11.78 4.22
N ASP A 50 5.77 12.62 3.21
CA ASP A 50 4.72 13.64 3.25
C ASP A 50 3.37 13.01 2.87
N ILE A 51 2.47 12.88 3.85
CA ILE A 51 1.14 12.31 3.67
C ILE A 51 0.27 13.11 2.69
N ALA A 52 0.53 14.41 2.49
CA ALA A 52 -0.23 15.23 1.54
C ALA A 52 0.06 14.86 0.08
N THR A 53 1.11 14.08 -0.19
CA THR A 53 1.51 13.65 -1.53
C THR A 53 0.87 12.32 -1.95
N VAL A 54 0.14 11.66 -1.05
CA VAL A 54 -0.52 10.37 -1.33
C VAL A 54 -1.53 10.54 -2.45
N ARG A 55 -1.39 9.70 -3.48
CA ARG A 55 -2.28 9.64 -4.63
C ARG A 55 -2.87 8.24 -4.73
N PRO A 56 -4.21 8.11 -4.79
CA PRO A 56 -4.80 6.81 -4.98
C PRO A 56 -4.47 6.25 -6.36
N GLY A 57 -4.08 4.98 -6.40
CA GLY A 57 -3.80 4.23 -7.62
C GLY A 57 -5.03 3.51 -8.18
N ALA A 58 -4.79 2.51 -9.03
CA ALA A 58 -5.84 1.64 -9.53
C ALA A 58 -6.45 0.80 -8.39
N ALA A 59 -7.76 0.63 -8.40
CA ALA A 59 -8.48 -0.18 -7.43
C ALA A 59 -9.42 -1.16 -8.14
N SER A 60 -9.53 -2.37 -7.59
CA SER A 60 -10.44 -3.40 -8.09
C SER A 60 -11.90 -3.18 -7.70
N HIS A 61 -12.15 -2.37 -6.66
CA HIS A 61 -13.47 -2.04 -6.14
C HIS A 61 -13.53 -0.53 -5.88
N PRO A 62 -14.70 0.11 -6.06
CA PRO A 62 -14.89 1.49 -5.65
C PRO A 62 -14.75 1.60 -4.12
N TYR A 63 -14.14 2.69 -3.66
CA TYR A 63 -13.95 3.01 -2.24
C TYR A 63 -14.16 4.51 -2.03
N THR A 64 -14.33 4.88 -0.77
CA THR A 64 -14.54 6.25 -0.30
C THR A 64 -13.73 6.47 0.97
#